data_AF-A0A661WEB4-F1
#
_entry.id   AF-A0A661WEB4-F1
#
_cell.length_a   1.000
_cell.length_b   1.000
_cell.length_c   1.000
_cell.angle_alpha   90.00
_cell.angle_beta   90.00
_cell.angle_gamma   90.00
#
_symmetry.space_group_name_H-M   'P 1'
#
loop_
_entity.id
_entity.type
_entity.pdbx_description
1 polymer ?
#
loop_
_entity_poly.entity_id
_entity_poly.type
_entity_poly.pdbx_seq_one_letter_code
_entity_poly.pdbx_strand_id
1 'polypeptide(L)' 'MRFVRYQTEEKSPRYGWLLEDKIGDIEGDLFGEFRRLEATTPLAEATLLAPAQPSKIICVGRNYAAHAKEH' A
#
# COMPACT_ATOMS: atom_id res chain seq x y z
N MET A 1 -6.43 8.33 4.39
CA MET A 1 -5.11 7.82 4.82
C MET A 1 -4.65 6.76 3.82
N ARG A 2 -3.39 6.78 3.38
CA ARG A 2 -2.89 5.88 2.32
C ARG A 2 -1.67 5.13 2.82
N PHE A 3 -1.73 3.80 2.82
CA PHE A 3 -0.58 2.94 3.08
C PHE A 3 0.09 2.54 1.77
N VAL A 4 1.40 2.48 1.79
CA VAL A 4 2.22 2.15 0.62
C VAL A 4 3.25 1.10 1.00
N ARG A 5 3.56 0.22 0.07
CA ARG A 5 4.76 -0.60 0.12
C ARG A 5 5.76 0.04 -0.81
N TYR A 6 6.95 0.33 -0.33
CA TYR A 6 7.93 1.09 -1.08
C TYR A 6 9.35 0.59 -0.81
N GLN A 7 10.25 0.94 -1.72
CA GLN A 7 11.67 0.64 -1.62
C GLN A 7 12.48 1.89 -1.95
N THR A 8 13.58 2.09 -1.23
CA THR A 8 14.62 3.09 -1.54
C THR A 8 15.88 2.32 -1.95
N GLU A 9 16.83 2.97 -2.64
CA GLU A 9 18.04 2.28 -3.12
C GLU A 9 18.79 1.53 -2.01
N GLU A 10 18.82 2.12 -0.81
CA GLU A 10 19.60 1.62 0.33
C GLU A 10 18.91 0.54 1.17
N LYS A 11 17.58 0.43 1.10
CA LYS A 11 16.81 -0.35 2.07
C LYS A 11 15.83 -1.28 1.37
N SER A 12 15.59 -2.45 1.96
CA SER A 12 14.64 -3.44 1.44
C SER A 12 13.19 -2.93 1.43
N PRO A 13 12.30 -3.58 0.65
CA PRO A 13 10.88 -3.27 0.61
C PRO A 13 10.24 -3.25 2.00
N ARG A 14 9.54 -2.16 2.34
CA ARG A 14 8.86 -1.97 3.62
C ARG A 14 7.55 -1.23 3.46
N TYR A 15 6.77 -1.20 4.53
CA TYR A 15 5.52 -0.43 4.58
C TYR A 15 5.75 0.98 5.09
N GLY A 16 5.00 1.91 4.52
CA GLY A 16 4.96 3.30 4.92
C GLY A 16 3.55 3.86 4.78
N TRP A 17 3.37 5.09 5.24
CA TRP A 17 2.15 5.87 5.06
C TRP A 17 2.46 7.16 4.31
N LEU A 18 1.58 7.55 3.40
CA LEU A 18 1.79 8.69 2.51
C LEU A 18 1.09 9.94 3.05
N LEU A 19 1.86 11.01 3.26
CA LEU A 19 1.41 12.36 3.55
C LEU A 19 1.86 13.26 2.40
N GLU A 20 0.92 13.73 1.58
CA GLU A 20 1.21 14.52 0.38
C GLU A 20 2.22 13.81 -0.54
N ASP A 21 3.45 14.33 -0.61
CA ASP A 21 4.59 13.86 -1.39
C ASP A 21 5.70 13.21 -0.53
N LYS A 22 5.41 12.92 0.75
CA LYS A 22 6.35 12.27 1.68
C LYS A 22 5.80 10.98 2.26
N ILE A 23 6.70 10.01 2.42
CA ILE A 23 6.43 8.72 3.02
C ILE A 23 7.03 8.70 4.42
N GLY A 24 6.20 8.38 5.41
CA GLY A 24 6.64 8.02 6.75
C GLY A 24 6.70 6.51 6.92
N ASP A 25 7.73 6.02 7.59
CA ASP A 25 7.90 4.59 7.86
C ASP A 25 6.82 4.07 8.82
N ILE A 26 6.52 2.78 8.69
CA ILE A 26 5.71 2.04 9.64
C ILE A 26 6.58 1.08 10.42
N GLU A 27 6.46 1.15 11.74
CA GLU A 27 7.11 0.24 12.67
C GLU A 27 6.05 -0.72 13.24
N GLY A 28 6.34 -2.02 13.24
CA GLY A 28 5.40 -3.07 13.65
C GLY A 28 4.73 -3.78 12.47
N ASP A 29 3.56 -4.36 12.72
CA ASP A 29 2.77 -5.08 11.72
C ASP A 29 1.63 -4.21 11.19
N LEU A 30 1.64 -3.95 9.88
CA LEU A 30 0.60 -3.16 9.21
C LEU A 30 -0.82 -3.70 9.44
N PHE A 31 -0.97 -5.02 9.64
CA PHE A 31 -2.24 -5.68 9.88
C PHE A 31 -2.50 -6.00 11.37
N GLY A 32 -1.57 -5.63 12.24
CA GLY A 32 -1.64 -5.78 13.69
C GLY A 32 -1.42 -4.43 14.38
N GLU A 33 -0.59 -4.45 15.42
CA GLU A 33 -0.16 -3.21 16.08
C GLU A 33 0.98 -2.56 15.30
N PHE A 34 0.80 -1.28 14.98
CA PHE A 34 1.82 -0.49 14.31
C PHE A 34 1.86 0.95 14.80
N ARG A 35 3.02 1.57 14.58
CA ARG A 35 3.26 2.99 14.81
C ARG A 35 3.67 3.68 13.52
N ARG A 36 3.19 4.91 13.35
CA ARG A 36 3.62 5.80 12.27
C ARG A 36 4.81 6.62 12.72
N LEU A 37 5.88 6.55 11.94
CA LEU A 37 7.00 7.47 12.06
C LEU A 37 6.71 8.74 11.24
N GLU A 38 7.50 9.78 11.47
CA GLU A 38 7.39 11.04 10.74
C GLU A 38 7.60 10.84 9.23
N ALA A 39 6.88 11.61 8.42
CA ALA A 39 6.97 11.54 6.97
C ALA A 39 8.19 12.35 6.46
N THR A 40 9.33 11.67 6.34
CA THR A 40 10.60 12.30 5.97
C THR A 40 11.10 11.88 4.59
N THR A 41 10.70 10.71 4.08
CA THR A 41 11.20 10.19 2.80
C THR A 41 10.44 10.84 1.63
N PRO A 42 11.08 11.56 0.70
CA PRO A 42 10.41 12.08 -0.49
C PRO A 42 9.90 10.95 -1.38
N LEU A 43 8.65 11.07 -1.86
CA LEU A 43 8.03 10.08 -2.74
C LEU A 43 8.82 9.93 -4.06
N ALA A 44 9.45 11.00 -4.54
CA ALA A 44 10.26 10.99 -5.76
C ALA A 44 11.51 10.11 -5.66
N GLU A 45 12.00 9.86 -4.44
CA GLU A 45 13.19 9.04 -4.17
C GLU A 45 12.83 7.57 -3.87
N ALA A 46 11.53 7.25 -3.84
CA ALA A 46 11.01 5.94 -3.51
C ALA A 46 10.38 5.27 -4.73
N THR A 47 10.69 3.99 -4.92
CA THR A 47 9.93 3.13 -5.85
C THR A 47 8.72 2.57 -5.12
N LEU A 48 7.52 2.93 -5.58
CA LEU A 48 6.28 2.32 -5.11
C LEU A 48 6.14 0.89 -5.66
N LEU A 49 5.79 -0.03 -4.77
CA LEU A 49 5.53 -1.43 -5.08
C LEU A 49 4.04 -1.72 -4.96
N ALA A 50 3.63 -2.94 -5.34
CA ALA A 50 2.28 -3.42 -5.03
C ALA A 50 1.99 -3.28 -3.52
N PRO A 51 0.81 -2.76 -3.13
CA PRO A 51 0.56 -2.28 -1.76
C PRO A 51 0.48 -3.39 -0.71
N ALA A 52 0.43 -4.66 -1.12
CA ALA A 52 0.42 -5.82 -0.24
C ALA A 52 1.01 -7.04 -0.94
N GLN A 53 1.34 -8.06 -0.17
CA GLN A 53 1.75 -9.38 -0.67
C GLN A 53 0.67 -10.40 -0.30
N PRO A 54 -0.44 -10.49 -1.06
CA PRO A 54 -1.53 -11.39 -0.74
C PRO A 54 -1.12 -12.85 -0.95
N SER A 55 -1.59 -13.76 -0.09
CA SER A 55 -1.44 -15.21 -0.31
C SER A 55 -2.37 -15.75 -1.39
N LYS A 56 -3.47 -15.05 -1.66
CA LYS A 56 -4.45 -15.36 -2.70
C LYS A 56 -5.12 -14.09 -3.21
N ILE A 57 -5.48 -14.08 -4.50
CA ILE A 57 -6.27 -13.01 -5.12
C ILE A 57 -7.58 -13.64 -5.57
N ILE A 58 -8.70 -13.16 -5.01
CA ILE A 58 -10.06 -13.65 -5.32
C ILE A 58 -10.81 -12.54 -6.05
N CYS A 59 -11.46 -12.89 -7.15
CA CYS A 59 -12.20 -11.95 -8.00
C CYS A 59 -13.67 -12.36 -8.11
N VAL A 60 -14.58 -11.38 -8.22
CA VAL A 60 -16.02 -11.60 -8.44
C VAL A 60 -16.40 -11.09 -9.82
N GLY A 61 -16.93 -11.98 -10.66
CA GLY A 61 -17.43 -11.63 -12.00
C GLY A 61 -18.81 -10.98 -11.94
N ARG A 62 -19.18 -10.23 -12.99
CA ARG A 62 -20.51 -9.60 -13.16
C ARG A 62 -20.93 -8.66 -12.02
N ASN A 63 -19.97 -8.08 -11.28
CA ASN A 63 -20.23 -7.20 -10.12
C ASN A 63 -20.55 -5.73 -10.51
N TYR A 64 -21.20 -5.54 -11.66
CA TYR A 64 -21.69 -4.24 -12.14
C TYR A 64 -23.16 -4.38 -12.51
N ALA A 65 -23.98 -3.37 -12.19
CA ALA A 65 -25.43 -3.44 -12.31
C ALA A 65 -25.94 -3.77 -13.72
N ALA A 66 -25.23 -3.34 -14.77
CA ALA A 66 -25.55 -3.68 -16.15
C ALA A 66 -25.40 -5.19 -16.42
N HIS A 67 -24.27 -5.78 -16.02
CA HIS A 67 -23.98 -7.20 -16.19
C HIS A 67 -24.72 -8.12 -15.21
N ALA A 68 -25.19 -7.61 -14.08
CA ALA A 68 -26.05 -8.34 -13.15
C ALA A 68 -27.47 -8.58 -13.72
N LYS A 69 -27.93 -7.73 -14.65
CA LYS A 69 -29.26 -7.81 -15.29
C LYS A 69 -29.26 -8.63 -16.60
N GLU A 70 -28.10 -8.86 -17.20
CA GLU A 70 -27.93 -9.69 -18.39
C GLU A 70 -28.04 -11.18 -18.05
N HIS A 71 -29.20 -11.64 -17.61
CA HIS A 71 -29.43 -13.00 -17.10
C HIS A 71 -28.76 -14.11 -17.93
#